data_AF-A0A1B8WZH8-F1
#
_entry.id   AF-A0A1B8WZH8-F1
#
_cell.length_a   1.000
_cell.length_b   1.000
_cell.length_c   1.000
_cell.angle_alpha   90.00
_cell.angle_beta   90.00
_cell.angle_gamma   90.00
#
_symmetry.space_group_name_H-M   'P 1'
#
loop_
_entity.id
_entity.type
_entity.pdbx_description
1 polymer ?
#
loop_
_entity_poly.entity_id
_entity_poly.type
_entity_poly.pdbx_seq_one_letter_code
_entity_poly.pdbx_strand_id
1 'polypeptide(L)'
;MNLFLDNNVLIGYIFETDNWNLKSLDVMRCSLDRYSSNTVCQECRDIYKKNLGTIKKEFKHIIREFNRKQSFSLKKASSVLKRYQIGDCLIEYFKNNPVENIKEAKNHLRNLQRDMEKRCLDNYQNINKLVKYVPVIIPITTFIGYWKQMVWQKKNLWTLKLLSTHIMLA
;
A
#
# COMPACT_ATOMS: atom_id res chain seq x y z
N MET A 1 -13.31 -6.30 -24.26
CA MET A 1 -11.89 -6.12 -23.86
C MET A 1 -11.85 -6.24 -22.35
N ASN A 2 -10.88 -6.97 -21.79
CA ASN A 2 -10.81 -7.20 -20.34
C ASN A 2 -9.64 -6.41 -19.75
N LEU A 3 -9.79 -5.92 -18.51
CA LEU A 3 -8.75 -5.20 -17.80
C LEU A 3 -8.04 -6.12 -16.83
N PHE A 4 -6.73 -6.26 -16.98
CA PHE A 4 -5.89 -6.90 -15.98
C PHE A 4 -5.43 -5.85 -14.95
N LEU A 5 -5.76 -6.05 -13.68
CA LEU A 5 -5.48 -5.11 -12.60
C LEU A 5 -4.25 -5.53 -11.81
N ASP A 6 -3.34 -4.58 -11.64
CA ASP A 6 -2.16 -4.70 -10.79
C ASP A 6 -2.43 -4.21 -9.35
N ASN A 7 -1.54 -4.55 -8.42
CA ASN A 7 -1.64 -4.21 -7.01
C ASN A 7 -1.82 -2.70 -6.76
N ASN A 8 -1.17 -1.84 -7.55
CA ASN A 8 -1.24 -0.38 -7.41
C ASN A 8 -2.66 0.14 -7.61
N VAL A 9 -3.40 -0.43 -8.57
CA VAL A 9 -4.80 -0.04 -8.82
C VAL A 9 -5.67 -0.44 -7.63
N LEU A 10 -5.50 -1.67 -7.15
CA LEU A 10 -6.27 -2.21 -6.02
C LEU A 10 -6.00 -1.44 -4.73
N ILE A 11 -4.74 -1.14 -4.44
CA ILE A 11 -4.33 -0.37 -3.26
C ILE A 11 -4.83 1.08 -3.33
N GLY A 12 -4.73 1.73 -4.50
CA GLY A 12 -5.26 3.07 -4.72
C GLY A 12 -6.78 3.14 -4.53
N TYR A 13 -7.51 2.08 -4.89
CA TYR A 13 -8.95 1.96 -4.62
C TYR A 13 -9.23 1.79 -3.11
N ILE A 14 -8.46 0.95 -2.41
CA ILE A 14 -8.68 0.67 -0.98
C ILE A 14 -8.47 1.90 -0.12
N PHE A 15 -7.33 2.58 -0.27
CA PHE A 15 -6.89 3.61 0.67
C PHE A 15 -7.27 5.04 0.28
N GLU A 16 -7.93 5.22 -0.86
CA GLU A 16 -8.39 6.54 -1.29
C GLU A 16 -7.27 7.60 -1.35
N THR A 17 -6.07 7.17 -1.76
CA THR A 17 -4.86 8.01 -1.80
C THR A 17 -4.78 8.83 -3.10
N ASP A 18 -4.82 10.16 -2.97
CA ASP A 18 -4.40 11.17 -3.96
C ASP A 18 -4.77 10.89 -5.45
N ASN A 19 -4.02 11.42 -6.42
CA ASN A 19 -4.39 11.34 -7.86
C ASN A 19 -4.52 9.90 -8.38
N TRP A 20 -3.91 8.93 -7.69
CA TRP A 20 -4.00 7.53 -8.01
C TRP A 20 -5.36 6.92 -7.64
N ASN A 21 -6.01 7.41 -6.57
CA ASN A 21 -7.35 6.94 -6.23
C ASN A 21 -8.37 7.28 -7.32
N LEU A 22 -8.34 8.49 -7.87
CA LEU A 22 -9.29 8.87 -8.93
C LEU A 22 -9.16 7.94 -10.14
N LYS A 23 -7.91 7.66 -10.56
CA LYS A 23 -7.65 6.70 -11.64
C LYS A 23 -8.08 5.28 -11.27
N SER A 24 -7.82 4.84 -10.04
CA SER A 24 -8.28 3.54 -9.55
C SER A 24 -9.81 3.45 -9.53
N LEU A 25 -10.51 4.50 -9.11
CA LEU A 25 -11.97 4.57 -9.12
C LEU A 25 -12.51 4.48 -10.54
N ASP A 26 -11.93 5.20 -11.49
CA ASP A 26 -12.33 5.15 -12.90
C ASP A 26 -12.19 3.73 -13.46
N VAL A 27 -11.07 3.07 -13.17
CA VAL A 27 -10.85 1.66 -13.55
C VAL A 27 -11.87 0.72 -12.88
N MET A 28 -12.17 0.95 -11.59
CA MET A 28 -13.11 0.14 -10.81
C MET A 28 -14.58 0.41 -11.13
N ARG A 29 -14.90 1.52 -11.81
CA ARG A 29 -16.23 1.88 -12.32
C ARG A 29 -16.41 1.58 -13.81
N CYS A 30 -15.33 1.27 -14.51
CA CYS A 30 -15.38 0.92 -15.92
C CYS A 30 -16.34 -0.28 -16.17
N SER A 31 -17.00 -0.28 -17.33
CA SER A 31 -17.92 -1.34 -17.74
C SER A 31 -17.21 -2.62 -18.20
N LEU A 32 -15.88 -2.57 -18.38
CA LEU A 32 -15.09 -3.72 -18.77
C LEU A 32 -14.95 -4.72 -17.62
N ASP A 33 -14.93 -6.02 -17.95
CA ASP A 33 -14.62 -7.05 -16.96
C ASP A 33 -13.18 -6.86 -16.43
N ARG A 34 -13.05 -6.95 -15.10
CA ARG A 34 -11.79 -6.80 -14.38
C ARG A 34 -11.30 -8.15 -13.88
N TYR A 35 -10.04 -8.44 -14.16
CA TYR A 35 -9.38 -9.64 -13.70
C TYR A 35 -8.05 -9.30 -13.03
N SER A 36 -7.62 -10.15 -12.12
CA SER A 36 -6.27 -10.06 -11.55
C SER A 36 -5.77 -11.45 -11.22
N SER A 37 -4.49 -11.59 -10.91
CA SER A 37 -3.94 -12.90 -10.55
C SER A 37 -4.09 -13.19 -9.06
N ASN A 38 -4.10 -14.47 -8.70
CA ASN A 38 -4.02 -14.88 -7.28
C ASN A 38 -2.77 -14.34 -6.58
N THR A 39 -1.66 -14.20 -7.31
CA THR A 39 -0.42 -13.60 -6.79
C THR A 39 -0.62 -12.14 -6.44
N VAL A 40 -1.22 -11.36 -7.35
CA VAL A 40 -1.53 -9.94 -7.11
C VAL A 40 -2.53 -9.78 -5.96
N CYS A 41 -3.52 -10.67 -5.85
CA CYS A 41 -4.45 -10.69 -4.72
C CYS A 41 -3.72 -10.86 -3.37
N GLN A 42 -2.78 -11.81 -3.30
CA GLN A 42 -2.00 -12.06 -2.10
C GLN A 42 -1.09 -10.88 -1.75
N GLU A 43 -0.37 -10.33 -2.73
CA GLU A 43 0.46 -9.14 -2.53
C GLU A 43 -0.37 -7.94 -2.07
N CYS A 44 -1.53 -7.71 -2.69
CA CYS A 44 -2.46 -6.64 -2.30
C CYS A 44 -2.91 -6.81 -0.85
N ARG A 45 -3.23 -8.04 -0.42
CA ARG A 45 -3.61 -8.32 0.97
C ARG A 45 -2.49 -7.99 1.95
N ASP A 46 -1.25 -8.30 1.60
CA ASP A 46 -0.10 -8.07 2.47
C ASP A 46 0.23 -6.57 2.57
N ILE A 47 0.18 -5.84 1.45
CA ILE A 47 0.31 -4.38 1.42
C ILE A 47 -0.81 -3.72 2.21
N TYR A 48 -2.06 -4.16 2.02
CA TYR A 48 -3.22 -3.65 2.78
C TYR A 48 -3.02 -3.79 4.29
N LYS A 49 -2.68 -4.99 4.77
CA LYS A 49 -2.45 -5.22 6.21
C LYS A 49 -1.29 -4.37 6.74
N LYS A 50 -0.21 -4.27 5.98
CA LYS A 50 0.97 -3.48 6.35
C LYS A 50 0.60 -2.00 6.49
N ASN A 51 -0.01 -1.41 5.46
CA ASN A 51 -0.34 0.01 5.42
C ASN A 51 -1.37 0.37 6.49
N LEU A 52 -2.45 -0.41 6.61
CA LEU A 52 -3.45 -0.19 7.66
C LEU A 52 -2.83 -0.29 9.05
N GLY A 53 -1.94 -1.26 9.27
CA GLY A 53 -1.20 -1.42 10.52
C GLY A 53 -0.33 -0.20 10.86
N THR A 54 0.38 0.35 9.87
CA THR A 54 1.19 1.57 10.03
C THR A 54 0.30 2.76 10.40
N ILE A 55 -0.77 3.02 9.65
CA ILE A 55 -1.68 4.15 9.88
C ILE A 55 -2.30 4.06 11.28
N LYS A 56 -2.77 2.87 11.70
CA LYS A 56 -3.33 2.66 13.05
C LYS A 56 -2.32 2.96 14.15
N LYS A 57 -1.05 2.58 13.95
CA LYS A 57 0.03 2.91 14.89
C LYS A 57 0.25 4.42 14.95
N GLU A 58 0.32 5.10 13.81
CA GLU A 58 0.50 6.56 13.76
C GLU A 58 -0.63 7.30 14.49
N PHE A 59 -1.91 6.98 14.20
CA PHE A 59 -3.05 7.55 14.93
C PHE A 59 -2.93 7.34 16.44
N LYS A 60 -2.59 6.12 16.88
CA LYS A 60 -2.38 5.81 18.30
C LYS A 60 -1.27 6.66 18.93
N HIS A 61 -0.17 6.88 18.22
CA HIS A 61 0.93 7.73 18.68
C HIS A 61 0.54 9.20 18.73
N ILE A 62 -0.12 9.72 17.70
CA ILE A 62 -0.61 11.10 17.66
C ILE A 62 -1.59 11.36 18.81
N ILE A 63 -2.56 10.48 19.03
CA ILE A 63 -3.53 10.61 20.13
C ILE A 63 -2.82 10.62 21.50
N ARG A 64 -1.77 9.80 21.67
CA ARG A 64 -0.95 9.80 22.90
C ARG A 64 -0.19 11.11 23.09
N GLU A 65 0.41 11.65 22.03
CA GLU A 65 1.08 12.94 22.07
C GLU A 65 0.09 14.06 22.43
N PHE A 66 -1.14 13.99 21.91
CA PHE A 66 -2.20 14.96 22.23
C PHE A 66 -2.68 14.81 23.68
N ASN A 67 -2.73 13.59 24.23
CA ASN A 67 -3.05 13.38 25.65
C ASN A 67 -2.06 14.06 26.61
N ARG A 68 -0.81 14.25 26.19
CA ARG A 68 0.23 14.91 26.99
C ARG A 68 0.13 16.43 26.97
N LYS A 69 -0.75 17.01 26.14
CA LYS A 69 -0.90 18.47 26.00
C LYS A 69 -2.03 19.01 26.88
N GLN A 70 -1.79 20.16 27.49
CA GLN A 70 -2.79 20.90 28.28
C GLN A 70 -3.77 21.68 27.39
N SER A 71 -3.32 22.21 26.25
CA SER A 71 -4.15 23.00 25.32
C SER A 71 -3.88 22.64 23.86
N PHE A 72 -4.90 22.83 23.02
CA PHE A 72 -4.80 22.67 21.58
C PHE A 72 -4.44 24.00 20.93
N SER A 73 -3.55 23.95 19.94
CA SER A 73 -3.36 25.03 18.97
C SER A 73 -2.86 24.40 17.68
N LEU A 74 -3.36 24.87 16.53
CA LEU A 74 -3.01 24.28 15.24
C LEU A 74 -1.50 24.34 14.96
N LYS A 75 -0.81 25.42 15.37
CA LYS A 75 0.65 25.53 15.26
C LYS A 75 1.38 24.42 16.02
N LYS A 76 1.03 24.19 17.29
CA LYS A 76 1.64 23.11 18.10
C LYS A 76 1.22 21.72 17.64
N ALA A 77 0.00 21.57 17.14
CA ALA A 77 -0.48 20.31 16.57
C ALA A 77 0.30 19.98 15.29
N SER A 78 0.46 20.95 14.39
CA SER A 78 1.18 20.77 13.12
C SER A 78 2.61 20.30 13.31
N SER A 79 3.34 20.85 14.28
CA SER A 79 4.69 20.39 14.62
C SER A 79 4.72 18.92 15.06
N VAL A 80 3.72 18.46 15.80
CA VAL A 80 3.58 17.04 16.17
C VAL A 80 3.25 16.19 14.96
N LEU A 81 2.29 16.63 14.14
CA LEU A 81 1.74 15.90 13.01
C LEU A 81 2.76 15.71 11.89
N LYS A 82 3.60 16.71 11.58
CA LYS A 82 4.66 16.62 10.55
C LYS A 82 5.68 15.50 10.75
N ARG A 83 5.70 14.86 11.92
CA ARG A 83 6.57 13.71 12.22
C ARG A 83 6.01 12.37 11.72
N TYR A 84 4.77 12.36 11.22
CA TYR A 84 4.04 11.17 10.81
C TYR A 84 3.70 11.24 9.33
N GLN A 85 3.58 10.10 8.67
CA GLN A 85 3.27 10.03 7.23
C GLN A 85 1.89 10.62 6.93
N ILE A 86 0.91 10.38 7.81
CA ILE A 86 -0.44 10.97 7.70
C ILE A 86 -0.51 12.44 8.15
N GLY A 87 0.62 13.03 8.53
CA GLY A 87 0.71 14.33 9.19
C GLY A 87 0.08 15.47 8.41
N ASP A 88 0.46 15.62 7.14
CA ASP A 88 0.02 16.73 6.31
C ASP A 88 -1.49 16.66 6.03
N CYS A 89 -2.03 15.47 5.80
CA CYS A 89 -3.47 15.25 5.65
C CYS A 89 -4.24 15.66 6.91
N LEU A 90 -3.72 15.32 8.10
CA LEU A 90 -4.35 15.70 9.37
C LEU A 90 -4.24 17.20 9.65
N ILE A 91 -3.14 17.84 9.25
CA ILE A 91 -2.99 19.29 9.36
C ILE A 91 -4.05 19.99 8.50
N GLU A 92 -4.19 19.56 7.26
CA GLU A 92 -5.19 20.11 6.34
C GLU A 92 -6.61 19.87 6.85
N TYR A 93 -6.88 18.67 7.38
CA TYR A 93 -8.15 18.37 8.03
C TYR A 93 -8.47 19.35 9.16
N PHE A 94 -7.52 19.63 10.07
CA PHE A 94 -7.74 20.55 11.18
C PHE A 94 -7.82 22.04 10.77
N LYS A 95 -7.28 22.43 9.61
CA LYS A 95 -7.54 23.76 9.04
C LYS A 95 -9.01 23.90 8.61
N ASN A 96 -9.53 22.86 7.95
CA ASN A 96 -10.90 22.85 7.43
C ASN A 96 -11.94 22.51 8.50
N ASN A 97 -11.52 21.88 9.60
CA ASN A 97 -12.36 21.50 10.74
C ASN A 97 -11.70 22.02 12.02
N PRO A 98 -11.81 23.33 12.30
CA PRO A 98 -11.22 23.92 13.49
C PRO A 98 -11.81 23.29 14.75
N VAL A 99 -10.96 23.10 15.76
CA VAL A 99 -11.32 22.51 17.05
C VAL A 99 -10.90 23.46 18.16
N GLU A 100 -11.71 23.57 19.20
CA GLU A 100 -11.53 24.53 20.28
C GLU A 100 -10.56 24.03 21.34
N ASN A 101 -10.53 22.72 21.56
CA ASN A 101 -9.78 22.13 22.66
C ASN A 101 -9.22 20.73 22.35
N ILE A 102 -8.35 20.25 23.23
CA ILE A 102 -7.65 18.97 23.05
C ILE A 102 -8.59 17.76 23.11
N LYS A 103 -9.72 17.86 23.82
CA LYS A 103 -10.70 16.78 23.93
C LYS A 103 -11.41 16.58 22.59
N GLU A 104 -11.83 17.68 21.98
CA GLU A 104 -12.45 17.69 20.65
C GLU A 104 -11.47 17.20 19.57
N ALA A 105 -10.24 17.71 19.56
CA ALA A 105 -9.19 17.27 18.63
C ALA A 105 -8.97 15.74 18.70
N LYS A 106 -8.97 15.16 19.90
CA LYS A 106 -8.84 13.71 20.10
C LYS A 106 -10.05 12.93 19.59
N ASN A 107 -11.26 13.47 19.76
CA ASN A 107 -12.47 12.85 19.24
C ASN A 107 -12.47 12.85 17.72
N HIS A 108 -12.08 13.96 17.09
CA HIS A 108 -11.90 14.03 15.63
C HIS A 108 -10.91 12.98 15.14
N LEU A 109 -9.73 12.87 15.77
CA LEU A 109 -8.74 11.85 15.39
C LEU A 109 -9.27 10.41 15.52
N ARG A 110 -10.02 10.11 16.58
CA ARG A 110 -10.61 8.76 16.78
C ARG A 110 -11.69 8.46 15.74
N ASN A 111 -12.52 9.44 15.43
CA ASN A 111 -13.57 9.30 14.43
C ASN A 111 -12.96 9.12 13.04
N LEU A 112 -11.99 9.96 12.67
CA LEU A 112 -11.21 9.81 11.43
C LEU A 112 -10.57 8.43 11.31
N GLN A 113 -9.95 7.94 12.37
CA GLN A 113 -9.37 6.61 12.38
C GLN A 113 -10.44 5.54 12.11
N ARG A 114 -11.57 5.57 12.82
CA ARG A 114 -12.66 4.60 12.65
C ARG A 114 -13.26 4.64 11.25
N ASP A 115 -13.51 5.84 10.74
CA ASP A 115 -14.11 6.03 9.42
C ASP A 115 -13.17 5.56 8.31
N MET A 116 -11.88 5.86 8.42
CA MET A 116 -10.87 5.36 7.49
C MET A 116 -10.76 3.82 7.55
N GLU A 117 -10.72 3.23 8.75
CA GLU A 117 -10.67 1.77 8.91
C GLU A 117 -11.89 1.11 8.26
N LYS A 118 -13.08 1.69 8.47
CA LYS A 118 -14.33 1.21 7.87
C LYS A 118 -14.30 1.31 6.34
N ARG A 119 -13.96 2.49 5.78
CA ARG A 119 -13.88 2.68 4.32
C ARG A 119 -12.88 1.73 3.67
N CYS A 120 -11.69 1.58 4.25
CA CYS A 120 -10.68 0.66 3.72
C CYS A 120 -11.18 -0.80 3.72
N LEU A 121 -11.88 -1.21 4.78
CA LEU A 121 -12.45 -2.56 4.87
C LEU A 121 -13.56 -2.76 3.82
N ASP A 122 -14.48 -1.80 3.70
CA ASP A 122 -15.58 -1.85 2.73
C ASP A 122 -15.02 -1.90 1.30
N ASN A 123 -14.02 -1.07 0.98
CA ASN A 123 -13.36 -1.06 -0.33
C ASN A 123 -12.63 -2.37 -0.62
N TYR A 124 -11.89 -2.91 0.37
CA TYR A 124 -11.22 -4.20 0.23
C TYR A 124 -12.22 -5.35 -0.01
N GLN A 125 -13.35 -5.36 0.69
CA GLN A 125 -14.42 -6.34 0.47
C GLN A 125 -15.08 -6.17 -0.90
N ASN A 126 -15.27 -4.93 -1.35
CA ASN A 126 -15.86 -4.64 -2.66
C ASN A 126 -14.96 -5.10 -3.81
N ILE A 127 -13.64 -4.98 -3.70
CA ILE A 127 -12.72 -5.53 -4.71
C ILE A 127 -13.00 -7.01 -4.98
N ASN A 128 -13.21 -7.82 -3.93
CA ASN A 128 -13.47 -9.25 -4.08
C ASN A 128 -14.79 -9.57 -4.81
N LYS A 129 -15.71 -8.60 -4.91
CA LYS A 129 -16.94 -8.72 -5.70
C LYS A 129 -16.74 -8.22 -7.14
N LEU A 130 -15.86 -7.24 -7.33
CA LEU A 130 -15.68 -6.51 -8.59
C LEU A 130 -14.58 -7.07 -9.49
N VAL A 131 -13.66 -7.87 -8.94
CA VAL A 131 -12.48 -8.41 -9.64
C VAL A 131 -12.51 -9.92 -9.61
N LYS A 132 -12.40 -10.54 -10.79
CA LYS A 132 -12.29 -12.00 -10.93
C LYS A 132 -10.82 -12.41 -10.81
N TYR A 133 -10.49 -13.25 -9.84
CA TYR A 133 -9.12 -13.72 -9.66
C TYR A 133 -8.86 -15.01 -10.42
N VAL A 134 -7.76 -15.03 -11.18
CA VAL A 134 -7.33 -16.18 -11.98
C VAL A 134 -5.99 -16.72 -11.49
N PRO A 135 -5.78 -18.05 -11.50
CA PRO A 135 -4.48 -18.61 -11.19
C PRO A 135 -3.45 -18.17 -12.24
N VAL A 136 -2.23 -17.85 -11.79
CA VAL A 136 -1.10 -17.71 -12.71
C VAL A 136 -0.72 -19.11 -13.17
N ILE A 137 -1.22 -19.53 -14.34
CA ILE A 137 -0.76 -20.75 -14.98
C ILE A 137 0.52 -20.39 -15.72
N ILE A 138 1.67 -20.69 -15.12
CA ILE A 138 2.94 -20.71 -15.86
C ILE A 138 2.98 -22.05 -16.60
N PRO A 139 2.96 -22.08 -17.93
CA PRO A 139 3.13 -23.32 -18.66
C PRO A 139 4.44 -23.99 -18.23
N ILE A 140 4.38 -25.30 -17.94
CA ILE A 140 5.55 -26.08 -17.52
C ILE A 140 6.72 -25.91 -18.50
N THR A 141 6.43 -25.74 -19.79
CA THR A 141 7.41 -25.45 -20.85
C THR A 141 8.18 -24.14 -20.61
N THR A 142 7.50 -23.08 -20.18
CA THR A 142 8.11 -21.79 -19.84
C THR A 142 8.96 -21.89 -18.58
N PHE A 143 8.50 -22.62 -17.56
CA PHE A 143 9.28 -22.87 -16.34
C PHE A 143 10.55 -23.68 -16.61
N ILE A 144 10.47 -24.73 -17.45
CA ILE A 144 11.62 -25.52 -17.89
C ILE A 144 12.60 -24.64 -18.70
N GLY A 145 12.08 -23.74 -19.53
CA GLY A 145 12.89 -22.74 -20.26
C GLY A 145 13.70 -21.85 -19.31
N TYR A 146 13.05 -21.22 -18.35
CA TYR A 146 13.70 -20.37 -17.33
C TYR A 146 14.70 -21.17 -16.48
N TRP A 147 14.34 -22.39 -16.07
CA TRP A 147 15.23 -23.26 -15.30
C TRP A 147 16.49 -23.63 -16.08
N LYS A 148 16.36 -24.02 -17.36
CA LYS A 148 17.50 -24.29 -18.24
C LYS A 148 18.39 -23.05 -18.40
N GLN A 149 17.79 -21.87 -18.54
CA GLN A 149 18.52 -20.62 -18.69
C GLN A 149 19.28 -20.24 -17.41
N MET A 150 18.67 -20.41 -16.23
CA MET A 150 19.33 -20.19 -14.94
C MET A 150 20.46 -21.19 -14.67
N VAL A 151 20.26 -22.48 -15.00
CA VAL A 151 21.32 -23.50 -14.88
C VAL A 151 22.48 -23.22 -15.84
N TRP A 152 22.18 -22.80 -17.06
CA TRP A 152 23.19 -22.40 -18.05
C TRP A 152 23.99 -21.18 -17.56
N GLN A 153 23.32 -20.16 -17.05
CA GLN A 153 23.99 -18.98 -16.47
C GLN A 153 24.87 -19.35 -15.27
N LYS A 154 24.42 -20.21 -14.36
CA LYS A 154 25.24 -20.71 -13.24
C LYS A 154 26.48 -21.49 -13.69
N LYS A 155 26.34 -22.36 -14.70
CA LYS A 155 27.49 -23.09 -15.27
C LYS A 155 28.51 -22.17 -15.94
N ASN A 156 28.03 -21.13 -16.63
CA ASN A 156 28.90 -20.14 -17.28
C ASN A 156 29.59 -19.20 -16.28
N LEU A 157 28.93 -18.83 -15.19
CA LEU A 157 29.56 -18.07 -14.10
C LEU A 157 30.66 -18.85 -13.39
N TRP A 158 30.52 -20.17 -13.24
CA TRP A 158 31.55 -21.04 -12.67
C TRP A 158 32.75 -21.22 -13.62
N THR A 159 32.51 -21.38 -14.91
CA THR A 159 33.58 -21.48 -15.92
C THR A 159 34.31 -20.16 -16.14
N LEU A 160 33.61 -19.02 -16.10
CA LEU A 160 34.23 -17.69 -16.11
C LEU A 160 35.07 -17.42 -14.85
N LYS A 161 34.61 -17.86 -13.66
CA LYS A 161 35.41 -17.80 -12.43
C LYS A 161 36.69 -18.64 -12.53
N LEU A 162 36.59 -19.88 -13.04
CA LEU A 162 37.74 -20.76 -13.27
C LEU A 162 38.73 -20.21 -14.29
N LEU A 163 38.25 -19.58 -15.37
CA LEU A 163 39.12 -18.91 -16.37
C LEU A 163 39.81 -17.67 -15.78
N SER A 164 39.12 -16.89 -14.95
CA SER A 164 39.71 -15.71 -14.30
C SER A 164 40.80 -16.05 -13.28
N THR A 165 40.71 -17.19 -12.58
CA THR A 165 41.78 -17.65 -11.66
C THR A 165 42.98 -18.24 -12.38
N HIS A 166 42.84 -18.73 -13.62
CA HIS A 166 43.98 -19.22 -14.41
C HIS A 166 44.71 -18.11 -15.16
N ILE A 167 44.08 -16.96 -15.42
CA ILE A 167 44.71 -15.80 -16.07
C ILE A 167 45.49 -14.92 -15.06
N MET A 168 45.24 -15.02 -13.75
CA MET A 168 46.04 -14.32 -12.72
C MET A 168 47.26 -15.11 -12.21
N LEU A 169 47.50 -16.32 -12.73
CA LEU A 169 48.63 -17.19 -12.35
C LEU A 169 49.58 -17.52 -13.52
N ALA A 170 49.50 -16.76 -14.61
CA ALA A 170 50.42 -16.83 -15.75
C ALA A 170 51.24 -15.55 -15.87
#